data_AF-A0AAW5LN34-F1
#
_entry.id   AF-A0AAW5LN34-F1
#
_cell.length_a   1.000
_cell.length_b   1.000
_cell.length_c   1.000
_cell.angle_alpha   90.00
_cell.angle_beta   90.00
_cell.angle_gamma   90.00
#
_symmetry.space_group_name_H-M   'P 1'
#
loop_
_entity.id
_entity.type
_entity.pdbx_description
1 polymer ?
#
loop_
_entity_poly.entity_id
_entity_poly.type
_entity_poly.pdbx_seq_one_letter_code
_entity_poly.pdbx_strand_id
1 'polypeptide(L)'
;MLQKEKITADGNEYILTPQQVRMAEENNFDKTFIRMRIRAGWTLNLAVSVPQGVPKCDAEAYMKFEELDGRKRKPKKDYSKPKPWLEKYPQKTEFGDYAKQLFNDCCGSW
;
A
#
# COMPACT_ATOMS: atom_id res chain seq x y z
N MET A 1 -10.58 17.37 17.44
CA MET A 1 -9.30 17.59 18.16
C MET A 1 -8.43 16.38 17.92
N LEU A 2 -7.20 16.56 17.44
CA LEU A 2 -6.26 15.45 17.25
C LEU A 2 -5.76 15.00 18.64
N GLN A 3 -6.26 13.87 19.14
CA GLN A 3 -5.85 13.33 20.43
C GLN A 3 -4.42 12.80 20.34
N LYS A 4 -3.57 13.29 21.23
CA LYS A 4 -2.22 12.77 21.46
C LYS A 4 -2.29 11.84 22.65
N GLU A 5 -1.74 10.64 22.51
CA GLU A 5 -1.73 9.65 23.59
C GLU A 5 -0.32 9.48 24.14
N LYS A 6 -0.23 9.26 25.45
CA LYS A 6 1.05 9.01 26.13
C LYS A 6 1.16 7.55 26.52
N ILE A 7 2.32 6.96 26.26
CA ILE A 7 2.63 5.58 26.62
C ILE A 7 3.98 5.58 27.35
N THR A 8 4.02 4.96 28.52
CA THR A 8 5.25 4.74 29.27
C THR A 8 5.69 3.30 29.09
N ALA A 9 6.96 3.08 28.73
CA ALA A 9 7.58 1.77 28.63
C ALA A 9 9.01 1.84 29.18
N ASP A 10 9.35 0.94 30.11
CA ASP A 10 10.67 0.82 30.75
C ASP A 10 11.22 2.15 31.31
N GLY A 11 10.34 2.95 31.92
CA GLY A 11 10.69 4.25 32.50
C GLY A 11 10.81 5.40 31.48
N ASN A 12 10.71 5.11 30.18
CA ASN A 12 10.72 6.12 29.13
C ASN A 12 9.28 6.50 28.73
N GLU A 13 9.08 7.79 28.49
CA GLU A 13 7.82 8.33 27.99
C GLU A 13 7.83 8.46 26.47
N TYR A 14 6.83 7.90 25.82
CA TYR A 14 6.58 7.98 24.38
C TYR A 14 5.28 8.72 24.13
N ILE A 15 5.30 9.67 23.20
CA ILE A 15 4.12 10.43 22.80
C ILE A 15 3.71 9.95 21.41
N LEU A 16 2.52 9.38 21.31
CA LEU A 16 1.97 8.94 20.04
C LEU A 16 1.36 10.13 19.31
N THR A 17 1.74 10.25 18.05
CA THR A 17 1.10 11.18 17.13
C THR A 17 -0.29 10.67 16.76
N PRO A 18 -1.21 11.55 16.34
CA PRO A 18 -2.55 11.13 15.92
C PRO A 18 -2.54 10.13 14.76
N GLN A 19 -1.54 10.22 13.87
CA GLN A 19 -1.35 9.24 12.79
C GLN A 19 -0.96 7.86 13.35
N GLN A 20 -0.11 7.81 14.37
CA GLN A 20 0.26 6.57 15.04
C GLN A 20 -0.92 5.96 15.80
N VAL A 21 -1.78 6.78 16.41
CA VAL A 21 -3.03 6.29 17.02
C VAL A 21 -3.91 5.62 15.97
N ARG A 22 -4.12 6.26 14.81
CA ARG A 22 -4.89 5.67 13.72
C ARG A 22 -4.27 4.38 13.17
N MET A 23 -2.95 4.33 12.99
CA MET A 23 -2.26 3.11 12.55
C MET A 23 -2.39 1.98 13.59
N ALA A 24 -2.34 2.32 14.88
CA ALA A 24 -2.57 1.34 15.95
C ALA A 24 -4.00 0.79 15.92
N GLU A 25 -4.99 1.67 15.69
CA GLU A 25 -6.40 1.26 15.53
C GLU A 25 -6.60 0.36 14.29
N GLU A 26 -6.03 0.74 13.14
CA GLU A 26 -6.08 -0.04 11.89
C GLU A 26 -5.45 -1.43 12.06
N ASN A 27 -4.36 -1.52 12.84
CA ASN A 27 -3.69 -2.77 13.17
C ASN A 27 -4.30 -3.52 14.37
N ASN A 28 -5.37 -3.01 14.99
CA ASN A 28 -6.00 -3.54 16.20
C ASN A 28 -5.04 -3.71 17.40
N PHE A 29 -4.12 -2.76 17.58
CA PHE A 29 -3.16 -2.76 18.68
C PHE A 29 -3.67 -2.03 19.91
N ASP A 30 -3.68 -2.75 21.02
CA ASP A 30 -3.83 -2.14 22.34
C ASP A 30 -2.51 -1.51 22.82
N LYS A 31 -2.62 -0.53 23.73
CA LYS A 31 -1.49 0.14 24.37
C LYS A 31 -0.55 -0.84 25.07
N THR A 32 -1.10 -1.91 25.64
CA THR A 32 -0.31 -2.98 26.27
C THR A 32 0.61 -3.68 25.27
N PHE A 33 0.11 -3.94 24.06
CA PHE A 33 0.86 -4.58 22.99
C PHE A 33 1.96 -3.66 22.44
N ILE A 34 1.67 -2.37 22.26
CA ILE A 34 2.66 -1.37 21.84
C ILE A 34 3.79 -1.29 22.88
N ARG A 35 3.46 -1.27 24.18
CA ARG A 35 4.45 -1.33 25.26
C ARG A 35 5.30 -2.59 25.18
N MET A 36 4.68 -3.75 25.00
CA MET A 36 5.40 -5.03 24.86
C MET A 36 6.43 -4.98 23.72
N ARG A 37 6.05 -4.43 22.56
CA ARG A 37 6.98 -4.26 21.43
C ARG A 37 8.13 -3.32 21.76
N ILE A 38 7.86 -2.19 22.40
CA ILE A 38 8.92 -1.26 22.83
C ILE A 38 9.90 -1.95 23.80
N ARG A 39 9.39 -2.73 24.76
CA ARG A 39 10.21 -3.55 25.67
C ARG A 39 11.07 -4.58 24.94
N ALA A 40 10.54 -5.17 23.88
CA ALA A 40 11.28 -6.06 22.98
C ALA A 40 12.30 -5.30 22.10
N GLY A 41 12.48 -4.00 22.31
CA GLY A 41 13.43 -3.14 21.62
C GLY A 41 12.98 -2.73 20.23
N TRP A 42 11.67 -2.71 19.95
CA TRP A 42 11.15 -2.09 18.74
C TRP A 42 11.17 -0.56 18.90
N THR A 43 11.44 0.14 17.79
CA THR A 43 11.24 1.60 17.77
C THR A 43 9.73 1.90 17.80
N LEU A 44 9.34 3.05 18.36
CA LEU A 44 7.93 3.45 18.45
C LEU A 44 7.20 3.39 17.10
N ASN A 45 7.87 3.85 16.03
CA ASN A 45 7.31 3.82 14.69
C ASN A 45 7.02 2.40 14.21
N LEU A 46 8.01 1.50 14.30
CA LEU A 46 7.85 0.10 13.88
C LEU A 46 6.83 -0.64 14.75
N ALA A 47 6.80 -0.33 16.05
CA ALA A 47 5.89 -0.98 17.00
C ALA A 47 4.42 -0.73 16.66
N VAL A 48 4.11 0.40 16.04
CA VAL A 48 2.75 0.78 15.63
C VAL A 48 2.45 0.39 14.19
N SER A 49 3.43 0.51 13.28
CA SER A 49 3.20 0.34 11.84
C SER A 49 3.13 -1.12 11.39
N VAL A 50 3.96 -1.99 11.95
CA VAL A 50 4.08 -3.38 11.49
C VAL A 50 2.93 -4.23 12.05
N PRO A 51 2.21 -5.05 11.26
CA PRO A 51 1.07 -5.82 11.73
C PRO A 51 1.45 -6.95 12.70
N GLN A 52 0.45 -7.55 13.36
CA GLN A 52 0.67 -8.73 14.20
C GLN A 52 1.13 -9.92 13.35
N GLY A 53 2.05 -10.73 13.88
CA GLY A 53 2.57 -11.93 13.20
C GLY A 53 3.89 -11.72 12.45
N VAL A 54 4.31 -10.48 12.22
CA VAL A 54 5.64 -10.18 11.65
C VAL A 54 6.67 -10.18 12.79
N PRO A 55 7.74 -11.00 12.69
CA PRO A 55 8.79 -11.00 13.69
C PRO A 55 9.66 -9.73 13.59
N LYS A 56 10.35 -9.39 14.69
CA LYS A 56 11.18 -8.18 14.76
C LYS A 56 12.27 -8.16 13.68
N CYS A 57 12.89 -9.30 13.40
CA CYS A 57 13.96 -9.42 12.40
C CYS A 57 13.49 -9.02 10.99
N ASP A 58 12.21 -9.25 10.69
CA ASP A 58 11.65 -9.00 9.36
C ASP A 58 10.87 -7.68 9.29
N ALA A 59 10.73 -6.97 10.41
CA ALA A 59 9.94 -5.75 10.51
C ALA A 59 10.36 -4.67 9.50
N GLU A 60 11.67 -4.45 9.35
CA GLU A 60 12.20 -3.47 8.41
C GLU A 60 11.99 -3.90 6.96
N ALA A 61 12.20 -5.19 6.67
CA ALA A 61 11.98 -5.75 5.35
C ALA A 61 10.49 -5.64 4.96
N TYR A 62 9.58 -5.96 5.88
CA TYR A 62 8.14 -5.82 5.71
C TYR A 62 7.76 -4.39 5.31
N MET A 63 8.20 -3.39 6.07
CA MET A 63 7.91 -1.98 5.77
C MET A 63 8.42 -1.56 4.39
N LYS A 64 9.60 -2.04 3.99
CA LYS A 64 10.17 -1.78 2.67
C LYS A 64 9.34 -2.41 1.55
N PHE A 65 8.87 -3.65 1.72
CA PHE A 65 8.02 -4.30 0.74
C PHE A 65 6.66 -3.61 0.61
N GLU A 66 6.05 -3.22 1.72
CA GLU A 66 4.78 -2.49 1.74
C GLU A 66 4.89 -1.13 1.03
N GLU A 67 5.99 -0.40 1.25
CA GLU A 67 6.27 0.84 0.52
C GLU A 67 6.42 0.60 -0.99
N LEU A 68 7.16 -0.45 -1.39
CA LEU A 68 7.36 -0.80 -2.80
C LEU A 68 6.04 -1.18 -3.48
N ASP A 69 5.20 -1.97 -2.84
CA ASP A 69 3.88 -2.32 -3.37
C ASP A 69 2.95 -1.11 -3.42
N GLY A 70 3.00 -0.23 -2.42
CA GLY A 70 2.33 1.06 -2.46
C GLY A 70 2.75 1.92 -3.66
N ARG A 71 4.04 1.93 -4.03
CA ARG A 71 4.54 2.63 -5.22
C ARG A 71 4.03 2.01 -6.53
N LYS A 72 3.92 0.69 -6.62
CA LYS A 72 3.37 0.00 -7.81
C LYS A 72 1.88 0.31 -8.03
N ARG A 73 1.11 0.45 -6.94
CA ARG A 73 -0.33 0.77 -6.99
C ARG A 73 -0.61 2.20 -7.44
N LYS A 74 0.37 3.11 -7.36
CA LYS A 74 0.18 4.49 -7.82
C LYS A 74 -0.04 4.50 -9.34
N PRO A 75 -1.09 5.17 -9.83
CA PRO A 75 -1.31 5.29 -11.27
C PRO A 75 -0.07 5.91 -11.90
N LYS A 76 0.48 5.24 -12.90
CA LYS A 76 1.56 5.81 -13.71
C LYS A 76 1.00 7.07 -14.35
N LYS A 77 1.71 8.18 -14.22
CA LYS A 77 1.36 9.41 -14.95
C LYS A 77 1.28 9.05 -16.42
N ASP A 78 0.13 9.31 -17.03
CA ASP A 78 0.01 9.15 -18.46
C ASP A 78 0.77 10.31 -19.12
N TYR A 79 1.94 9.99 -19.65
CA TYR A 79 2.74 10.93 -20.43
C TYR A 79 2.39 10.87 -21.92
N SER A 80 1.30 10.19 -22.30
CA SER A 80 0.80 10.23 -23.66
C SER A 80 0.50 11.68 -24.02
N LYS A 81 1.18 12.17 -25.07
CA LYS A 81 0.85 13.47 -25.64
C LYS A 81 -0.59 13.40 -26.14
N PRO A 82 -1.39 14.47 -25.98
CA PRO A 82 -2.70 14.51 -26.62
C PRO A 82 -2.51 14.22 -28.10
N LYS A 83 -3.40 13.41 -28.68
CA LYS A 83 -3.35 13.03 -30.09
C LYS A 83 -4.51 13.69 -30.85
N PRO A 84 -4.52 15.03 -31.06
CA PRO A 84 -5.63 15.73 -31.69
C PRO A 84 -6.01 15.19 -33.08
N TRP A 85 -5.05 14.59 -33.79
CA TRP A 85 -5.30 13.98 -35.09
C TRP A 85 -6.18 12.73 -35.02
N LEU A 86 -6.30 12.05 -33.86
CA LEU A 86 -7.25 10.95 -33.66
C LEU A 86 -8.71 11.44 -33.57
N GLU A 87 -8.94 12.68 -33.18
CA GLU A 87 -10.26 13.31 -33.18
C GLU A 87 -10.65 13.74 -34.61
N LYS A 88 -9.69 14.27 -35.37
CA LYS A 88 -9.87 14.68 -36.77
C LYS A 88 -9.99 13.49 -37.73
N TYR A 89 -9.22 12.42 -37.50
CA TYR A 89 -9.19 11.21 -38.30
C TYR A 89 -9.25 10.00 -37.37
N PRO A 90 -10.45 9.56 -36.96
CA PRO A 90 -10.58 8.39 -36.11
C PRO A 90 -10.02 7.17 -36.82
N GLN A 91 -9.04 6.52 -36.20
CA GLN A 91 -8.49 5.27 -36.71
C GLN A 91 -9.50 4.15 -36.43
N LYS A 92 -10.39 3.87 -37.39
CA LYS A 92 -11.17 2.64 -37.41
C LYS A 92 -10.21 1.50 -37.78
N THR A 93 -9.70 0.78 -36.78
CA THR A 93 -8.92 -0.45 -37.06
C THR A 93 -9.87 -1.59 -37.34
N GLU A 94 -10.30 -1.76 -38.60
CA GLU A 94 -11.05 -2.95 -39.05
C GLU A 94 -10.23 -4.24 -38.88
N PHE A 95 -8.89 -4.11 -38.85
CA PHE A 95 -7.97 -5.21 -38.57
C PHE A 95 -8.20 -5.86 -37.19
N GLY A 96 -8.61 -5.09 -36.18
CA GLY A 96 -8.87 -5.63 -34.84
C GLY A 96 -10.12 -6.48 -34.79
N ASP A 97 -11.16 -6.07 -35.52
CA ASP A 97 -12.42 -6.82 -35.62
C ASP A 97 -12.24 -8.08 -36.47
N TYR A 98 -11.51 -7.98 -37.58
CA TYR A 98 -11.14 -9.13 -38.40
C TYR A 98 -10.23 -10.11 -37.64
N ALA A 99 -9.23 -9.63 -36.89
CA ALA A 99 -8.38 -10.50 -36.08
C ALA A 99 -9.14 -11.16 -34.92
N LYS A 100 -10.11 -10.45 -34.30
CA LYS A 100 -11.05 -11.05 -33.33
C LYS A 100 -11.94 -12.10 -33.96
N GLN A 101 -12.44 -11.83 -35.17
CA GLN A 101 -13.24 -12.78 -35.93
C GLN A 101 -12.42 -14.03 -36.26
N LEU A 102 -11.20 -13.87 -36.77
CA LEU A 102 -10.27 -14.97 -37.00
C LEU A 102 -9.93 -15.76 -35.73
N PHE A 103 -9.80 -15.09 -34.57
CA PHE A 103 -9.55 -15.77 -33.30
C PHE A 103 -10.78 -16.56 -32.83
N ASN A 104 -11.99 -16.02 -32.99
CA ASN A 104 -13.23 -16.75 -32.69
C ASN A 104 -13.44 -17.92 -33.66
N ASP A 105 -13.13 -17.74 -34.94
CA ASP A 105 -13.27 -18.77 -35.96
C ASP A 105 -12.22 -19.88 -35.80
N CYS A 106 -11.02 -19.56 -35.30
CA CYS A 106 -9.92 -20.52 -35.13
C CYS A 106 -9.90 -21.18 -33.74
N CYS A 107 -10.27 -20.45 -32.68
CA CYS A 107 -10.10 -20.87 -31.28
C CYS A 107 -11.39 -20.78 -30.43
N GLY A 108 -12.55 -20.41 -31.02
CA GLY A 108 -13.79 -20.07 -30.32
C GLY A 108 -14.70 -21.24 -29.92
N SER A 109 -14.16 -22.39 -29.53
CA SER A 109 -14.90 -23.37 -28.74
C SER A 109 -13.96 -24.30 -27.96
N TRP A 110 -13.78 -24.00 -26.68
CA TRP A 110 -13.48 -24.98 -25.63
C TRP A 110 -14.18 -24.56 -24.34
#